data_AF-A0A9X4KJA4-F1
#
_entry.id   AF-A0A9X4KJA4-F1
#
_cell.length_a   1.000
_cell.length_b   1.000
_cell.length_c   1.000
_cell.angle_alpha   90.00
_cell.angle_beta   90.00
_cell.angle_gamma   90.00
#
_symmetry.space_group_name_H-M   'P 1'
#
loop_
_entity.id
_entity.type
_entity.pdbx_description
1 polymer ?
#
loop_
_entity_poly.entity_id
_entity_poly.type
_entity_poly.pdbx_seq_one_letter_code
_entity_poly.pdbx_strand_id
1 'polypeptide(L)'
;MSGLKNKRSWLSIGLIFTLMLGCTLSIPSLATKAFANNATYYVDSVGGSDSNNGLSDGSAWQSLAKVNATTFQPGDKILFKAGSVWSGQLHPLGSGTSGAPIVIDKYGSGGKAHH
;
A
#
# COMPACT_ATOMS: atom_id res chain seq x y z
N MET A 1 -16.92 72.39 -6.89
CA MET A 1 -16.76 72.03 -8.30
C MET A 1 -15.37 72.48 -8.75
N SER A 2 -14.37 71.62 -8.62
CA SER A 2 -12.98 71.97 -8.93
C SER A 2 -12.22 70.70 -9.32
N GLY A 3 -12.44 70.29 -10.56
CA GLY A 3 -11.52 69.39 -11.24
C GLY A 3 -10.21 70.14 -11.53
N LEU A 4 -9.09 69.61 -11.05
CA LEU A 4 -7.77 70.03 -11.52
C LEU A 4 -6.79 68.85 -11.52
N LYS A 5 -6.81 68.16 -12.66
CA LYS A 5 -5.63 67.84 -13.47
C LYS A 5 -4.42 67.22 -12.74
N ASN A 6 -4.29 65.90 -12.96
CA ASN A 6 -3.01 65.17 -13.01
C ASN A 6 -1.90 66.02 -13.64
N LYS A 7 -0.86 66.29 -12.86
CA LYS A 7 0.44 66.77 -13.36
C LYS A 7 1.57 66.33 -12.42
N ARG A 8 2.43 65.46 -12.96
CA ARG A 8 3.89 65.39 -12.76
C ARG A 8 4.32 64.79 -11.41
N SER A 9 5.42 64.08 -11.27
CA SER A 9 6.68 64.20 -11.97
C SER A 9 7.50 62.90 -11.84
N TRP A 10 8.19 62.58 -12.92
CA TRP A 10 9.46 61.83 -12.95
C TRP A 10 10.37 62.15 -11.75
N LEU A 11 10.95 61.13 -11.14
CA LEU A 11 12.26 61.04 -10.45
C LEU A 11 12.43 59.55 -10.07
N SER A 12 13.06 58.72 -10.91
CA SER A 12 14.50 58.37 -10.87
C SER A 12 14.99 57.86 -9.50
N ILE A 13 15.68 56.70 -9.55
CA ILE A 13 16.66 56.16 -8.59
C ILE A 13 16.08 55.19 -7.55
N GLY A 14 16.42 53.90 -7.70
CA GLY A 14 16.16 52.89 -6.70
C GLY A 14 16.36 51.47 -7.22
N LEU A 15 17.61 51.13 -7.51
CA LEU A 15 18.08 49.77 -7.75
C LEU A 15 17.68 48.87 -6.56
N ILE A 16 16.56 48.15 -6.63
CA ILE A 16 16.25 47.09 -5.67
C ILE A 16 16.00 45.81 -6.47
N PHE A 17 17.13 45.15 -6.72
CA PHE A 17 17.21 43.74 -7.09
C PHE A 17 16.65 42.95 -5.90
N THR A 18 15.35 42.67 -5.90
CA THR A 18 14.73 41.76 -4.93
C THR A 18 15.12 40.33 -5.31
N LEU A 19 16.37 39.99 -5.02
CA LEU A 19 16.83 38.61 -4.90
C LEU A 19 16.13 38.02 -3.67
N MET A 20 14.88 37.61 -3.86
CA MET A 20 14.20 36.68 -2.97
C MET A 20 15.02 35.40 -3.01
N LEU A 21 15.97 35.30 -2.06
CA LEU A 21 16.59 34.04 -1.67
C LEU A 21 15.45 33.10 -1.25
N GLY A 22 14.93 32.36 -2.23
CA GLY A 22 14.24 31.11 -1.98
C GLY A 22 15.24 30.11 -1.45
N CYS A 23 15.71 30.29 -0.22
CA CYS A 23 16.33 29.23 0.55
C CYS A 23 15.19 28.34 1.04
N THR A 24 14.53 27.64 0.11
CA THR A 24 13.68 26.52 0.48
C THR A 24 14.64 25.45 0.97
N LEU A 25 14.83 25.41 2.29
CA LEU A 25 15.51 24.30 2.94
C LEU A 25 14.77 23.03 2.51
N SER A 26 15.31 22.32 1.54
CA SER A 26 14.92 20.95 1.26
C SER A 26 15.29 20.16 2.49
N ILE A 27 14.32 19.99 3.38
CA ILE A 27 14.44 19.09 4.51
C ILE A 27 14.64 17.71 3.88
N PRO A 28 15.80 17.03 4.08
CA PRO A 28 15.92 15.67 3.62
C PRO A 28 14.84 14.86 4.34
N SER A 29 13.94 14.25 3.56
CA SER A 29 12.95 13.34 4.14
C SER A 29 13.71 12.17 4.74
N LEU A 30 13.74 12.10 6.08
CA LEU A 30 14.15 10.88 6.74
C LEU A 30 13.13 9.82 6.30
N ALA A 31 13.56 8.91 5.43
CA ALA A 31 12.80 7.73 5.11
C ALA A 31 12.68 6.90 6.39
N THR A 32 11.60 7.13 7.14
CA THR A 32 11.24 6.28 8.25
C THR A 32 11.04 4.88 7.68
N LYS A 33 11.85 3.93 8.14
CA LYS A 33 11.66 2.52 7.80
C LYS A 33 10.29 2.13 8.35
N ALA A 34 9.27 2.14 7.49
CA ALA A 34 7.97 1.62 7.85
C ALA A 34 8.21 0.16 8.25
N PHE A 35 7.88 -0.19 9.49
CA PHE A 35 7.80 -1.58 9.87
C PHE A 35 6.66 -2.16 9.03
N ALA A 36 7.01 -2.94 8.00
CA ALA A 36 6.02 -3.75 7.32
C ALA A 36 5.42 -4.67 8.38
N ASN A 37 4.15 -4.46 8.71
CA ASN A 37 3.38 -5.43 9.48
C ASN A 37 2.98 -6.52 8.49
N ASN A 38 3.91 -7.42 8.20
CA ASN A 38 3.69 -8.56 7.32
C ASN A 38 2.59 -9.44 7.91
N ALA A 39 1.41 -9.45 7.30
CA ALA A 39 0.30 -10.27 7.75
C ALA A 39 0.41 -11.69 7.17
N THR A 40 -0.09 -12.66 7.93
CA THR A 40 -0.27 -14.04 7.43
C THR A 40 -1.77 -14.33 7.40
N TYR A 41 -2.27 -14.55 6.19
CA TYR A 41 -3.66 -14.87 5.92
C TYR A 41 -3.83 -16.37 5.75
N TYR A 42 -4.91 -16.93 6.30
CA TYR A 42 -5.24 -18.34 6.27
C TYR A 42 -6.52 -18.54 5.45
N VAL A 43 -6.53 -19.56 4.60
CA VAL A 43 -7.67 -19.90 3.75
C VAL A 43 -7.99 -21.39 3.90
N ASP A 44 -9.23 -21.73 4.24
CA ASP A 44 -9.75 -23.09 4.42
C ASP A 44 -11.11 -23.21 3.71
N SER A 45 -11.17 -23.99 2.62
CA SER A 45 -12.40 -24.13 1.84
C SER A 45 -13.52 -24.89 2.57
N VAL A 46 -13.19 -25.61 3.64
CA VAL A 46 -14.12 -26.46 4.38
C VAL A 46 -14.53 -25.81 5.70
N GLY A 47 -13.55 -25.37 6.49
CA GLY A 47 -13.76 -24.82 7.84
C GLY A 47 -13.72 -23.29 7.94
N GLY A 48 -13.38 -22.58 6.86
CA GLY A 48 -13.26 -21.13 6.84
C GLY A 48 -14.60 -20.40 6.71
N SER A 49 -14.55 -19.08 6.88
CA SER A 49 -15.66 -18.16 6.57
C SER A 49 -15.14 -16.81 6.09
N ASP A 50 -15.74 -16.24 5.05
CA ASP A 50 -15.29 -14.94 4.50
C ASP A 50 -15.67 -13.72 5.37
N SER A 51 -16.45 -13.94 6.42
CA SER A 51 -16.68 -12.97 7.51
C SER A 51 -15.53 -12.92 8.51
N ASN A 52 -14.65 -13.93 8.53
CA ASN A 52 -13.49 -13.95 9.41
C ASN A 52 -12.43 -12.93 9.00
N ASN A 53 -11.55 -12.59 9.94
CA ASN A 53 -10.42 -11.69 9.67
C ASN A 53 -9.28 -12.34 8.87
N GLY A 54 -9.25 -13.67 8.75
CA GLY A 54 -8.22 -14.39 7.99
C GLY A 54 -6.87 -14.52 8.70
N LEU A 55 -6.69 -13.99 9.92
CA LEU A 55 -5.37 -13.84 10.54
C LEU A 55 -4.91 -15.03 11.41
N SER A 56 -5.69 -16.11 11.45
CA SER A 56 -5.33 -17.36 12.13
C SER A 56 -6.00 -18.56 11.47
N ASP A 57 -5.51 -19.78 11.74
CA ASP A 57 -6.13 -21.03 11.29
C ASP A 57 -7.62 -21.11 11.70
N GLY A 58 -7.92 -20.81 12.98
CA GLY A 58 -9.29 -20.81 13.51
C GLY A 58 -10.19 -19.68 13.01
N SER A 59 -9.63 -18.72 12.26
CA SER A 59 -10.36 -17.61 11.66
C SER A 59 -10.01 -17.45 10.17
N ALA A 60 -9.78 -18.57 9.48
CA ALA A 60 -9.45 -18.58 8.06
C ALA A 60 -10.61 -18.07 7.19
N TRP A 61 -10.27 -17.47 6.04
CA TRP A 61 -11.22 -17.20 4.96
C TRP A 61 -11.61 -18.48 4.25
N GLN A 62 -12.72 -18.45 3.52
CA GLN A 62 -13.26 -19.63 2.86
C GLN A 62 -13.03 -19.65 1.36
N SER A 63 -13.05 -18.51 0.69
CA SER A 63 -13.14 -18.47 -0.77
C SER A 63 -11.94 -17.81 -1.46
N LEU A 64 -11.68 -18.24 -2.70
CA LEU A 64 -10.79 -17.53 -3.61
C LEU A 64 -11.28 -16.10 -3.91
N ALA A 65 -12.60 -15.87 -3.88
CA ALA A 65 -13.16 -14.54 -4.11
C ALA A 65 -12.71 -13.54 -3.05
N LYS A 66 -12.67 -13.95 -1.77
CA LYS A 66 -12.15 -13.12 -0.67
C LYS A 66 -10.67 -12.81 -0.84
N VAL A 67 -9.87 -13.82 -1.24
CA VAL A 67 -8.44 -13.65 -1.54
C VAL A 67 -8.25 -12.67 -2.70
N ASN A 68 -8.97 -12.85 -3.80
CA ASN A 68 -8.86 -12.02 -5.00
C ASN A 68 -9.42 -10.60 -4.81
N ALA A 69 -10.27 -10.37 -3.81
CA ALA A 69 -10.78 -9.04 -3.45
C ALA A 69 -9.86 -8.29 -2.48
N THR A 70 -8.81 -8.93 -1.96
CA THR A 70 -7.90 -8.34 -0.98
C THR A 70 -6.63 -7.84 -1.65
N THR A 71 -6.24 -6.59 -1.37
CA THR A 71 -4.95 -6.03 -1.79
C THR A 71 -3.89 -6.29 -0.74
N PHE A 72 -3.01 -7.24 -1.03
CA PHE A 72 -1.92 -7.63 -0.14
C PHE A 72 -0.75 -6.63 -0.23
N GLN A 73 -0.02 -6.52 0.88
CA GLN A 73 1.14 -5.65 1.01
C GLN A 73 2.44 -6.44 0.84
N PRO A 74 3.56 -5.76 0.50
CA PRO A 74 4.85 -6.41 0.40
C PRO A 74 5.20 -7.21 1.66
N GLY A 75 5.51 -8.49 1.47
CA GLY A 75 5.92 -9.39 2.53
C GLY A 75 4.79 -10.15 3.23
N ASP A 76 3.53 -9.92 2.84
CA ASP A 76 2.39 -10.71 3.32
C ASP A 76 2.47 -12.18 2.86
N LYS A 77 1.78 -13.05 3.60
CA LYS A 77 1.64 -14.47 3.28
C LYS A 77 0.18 -14.86 3.12
N ILE A 78 -0.11 -15.70 2.14
CA ILE A 78 -1.43 -16.31 1.91
C ILE A 78 -1.24 -17.81 2.01
N LEU A 79 -1.77 -18.41 3.07
CA LEU A 79 -1.61 -19.83 3.37
C LEU A 79 -2.92 -20.57 3.10
N PHE A 80 -2.89 -21.48 2.14
CA PHE A 80 -4.01 -22.36 1.83
C PHE A 80 -3.94 -23.65 2.65
N LYS A 81 -5.06 -24.09 3.22
CA LYS A 81 -5.09 -25.31 4.03
C LYS A 81 -4.77 -26.51 3.15
N ALA A 82 -3.83 -27.33 3.59
CA ALA A 82 -3.46 -28.54 2.89
C ALA A 82 -4.64 -29.53 2.89
N GLY A 83 -4.89 -30.16 1.73
CA GLY A 83 -6.03 -31.05 1.54
C GLY A 83 -7.32 -30.34 1.10
N SER A 84 -7.36 -29.00 1.09
CA SER A 84 -8.47 -28.26 0.49
C SER A 84 -8.45 -28.34 -1.04
N VAL A 85 -9.64 -28.43 -1.63
CA VAL A 85 -9.87 -28.31 -3.07
C VAL A 85 -10.46 -26.94 -3.36
N TRP A 86 -10.01 -26.32 -4.45
CA TRP A 86 -10.35 -24.96 -4.84
C TRP A 86 -10.86 -24.93 -6.27
N SER A 87 -12.00 -24.27 -6.48
CA SER A 87 -12.61 -24.09 -7.81
C SER A 87 -12.50 -22.62 -8.23
N GLY A 88 -12.07 -22.37 -9.46
CA GLY A 88 -11.92 -21.04 -10.03
C GLY A 88 -10.46 -20.62 -10.19
N GLN A 89 -10.25 -19.32 -10.38
CA GLN A 89 -8.94 -18.74 -10.63
C GLN A 89 -8.42 -17.98 -9.40
N LEU A 90 -7.18 -18.25 -9.03
CA LEU A 90 -6.45 -17.47 -8.03
C LEU A 90 -5.76 -16.28 -8.71
N HIS A 91 -6.11 -15.07 -8.29
CA HIS A 91 -5.56 -13.80 -8.78
C HIS A 91 -5.51 -12.77 -7.64
N PRO A 92 -4.58 -12.93 -6.68
CA PRO A 92 -4.43 -12.01 -5.56
C PRO A 92 -3.95 -10.64 -6.05
N LEU A 93 -4.46 -9.58 -5.44
CA LEU A 93 -4.08 -8.20 -5.76
C LEU A 93 -2.89 -7.75 -4.93
N GLY A 94 -2.11 -6.82 -5.47
CA GLY A 94 -0.91 -6.29 -4.83
C GLY A 94 0.38 -6.86 -5.41
N SER A 95 1.49 -6.28 -5.00
CA SER A 95 2.83 -6.63 -5.48
C SER A 95 3.81 -6.62 -4.33
N GLY A 96 4.67 -7.65 -4.29
CA GLY A 96 5.82 -7.64 -3.41
C GLY A 96 6.89 -6.66 -3.85
N THR A 97 7.89 -6.45 -2.99
CA THR A 97 9.12 -5.71 -3.32
C THR A 97 10.34 -6.62 -3.21
N SER A 98 11.48 -6.16 -3.70
CA SER A 98 12.75 -6.86 -3.49
C SER A 98 13.02 -7.00 -1.98
N GLY A 99 13.18 -8.24 -1.51
CA GLY A 99 13.36 -8.57 -0.09
C GLY A 99 12.07 -8.74 0.73
N ALA A 100 10.90 -8.38 0.18
CA ALA A 100 9.60 -8.60 0.79
C ALA A 100 8.55 -9.04 -0.26
N PRO A 101 8.69 -10.25 -0.83
CA PRO A 101 7.70 -10.79 -1.76
C PRO A 101 6.39 -11.10 -1.04
N ILE A 102 5.26 -11.03 -1.75
CA ILE A 102 4.03 -11.69 -1.30
C ILE A 102 4.21 -13.19 -1.53
N VAL A 103 3.99 -14.00 -0.49
CA VAL A 103 4.20 -15.45 -0.54
C VAL A 103 2.86 -16.17 -0.52
N ILE A 104 2.69 -17.11 -1.44
CA ILE A 104 1.56 -18.04 -1.45
C ILE A 104 2.12 -19.42 -1.13
N ASP A 105 1.60 -20.05 -0.08
CA ASP A 105 2.04 -21.39 0.35
C ASP A 105 0.87 -22.14 1.00
N LYS A 106 1.15 -23.28 1.62
CA LYS A 106 0.19 -24.08 2.35
C LYS A 106 0.48 -24.12 3.85
N TYR A 107 -0.55 -24.44 4.63
CA TYR A 107 -0.43 -24.78 6.05
C TYR A 107 -1.17 -26.08 6.38
N GLY A 108 -0.88 -26.64 7.56
CA GLY A 108 -1.48 -27.89 8.02
C GLY A 108 -0.88 -29.14 7.38
N SER A 109 -1.27 -30.29 7.91
CA SER A 109 -0.77 -31.60 7.50
C SER A 109 -1.67 -32.18 6.42
N GLY A 110 -1.33 -31.90 5.16
CA GLY A 110 -1.93 -32.52 3.98
C GLY A 110 -0.84 -32.73 2.93
N GLY A 111 -0.55 -34.00 2.64
CA GLY A 111 0.61 -34.45 1.87
C GLY A 111 0.75 -33.70 0.55
N LYS A 112 2.00 -33.44 0.14
CA LYS A 112 2.29 -33.25 -1.28
C LYS A 112 1.85 -34.55 -1.96
N ALA A 113 0.88 -34.52 -2.86
CA ALA A 113 0.57 -35.70 -3.67
C ALA A 113 1.82 -35.96 -4.53
N HIS A 114 2.55 -37.02 -4.18
CA HIS A 114 3.62 -37.55 -5.02
C HIS A 114 2.94 -38.39 -6.11
N HIS A 115 2.92 -37.89 -7.34
CA HIS A 115 2.73 -38.68 -8.54
C HIS A 115 3.64 -38.13 -9.64
#